data_AF-A0A926BU40-F1
#
_entry.id   AF-A0A926BU40-F1
#
_cell.length_a   1.000
_cell.length_b   1.000
_cell.length_c   1.000
_cell.angle_alpha   90.00
_cell.angle_beta   90.00
_cell.angle_gamma   90.00
#
_symmetry.space_group_name_H-M   'P 1'
#
loop_
_entity.id
_entity.type
_entity.pdbx_description
1 polymer ?
#
loop_
_entity_poly.entity_id
_entity_poly.type
_entity_poly.pdbx_seq_one_letter_code
_entity_poly.pdbx_strand_id
1 'polypeptide(L)'
;MKLSDFRYTAPKSVTAKFPSDPRDESQLLIIDRAAGEIEDKVFTDISDYLQKGDCLVVNESRVFPARLIGKKEKTNAQIEVMLLRELSQKDALWDVIVDPARKVRIGNKIYFDDGKLYCEVIDNTTSRGRTVRFNHTGDLFKTI
;
A
#
# COMPACT_ATOMS: atom_id res chain seq x y z
N MET A 1 -0.20 -27.80 -6.50
CA MET A 1 -1.38 -27.18 -7.13
C MET A 1 -0.98 -26.68 -8.51
N LYS A 2 -1.73 -27.07 -9.55
CA LYS A 2 -1.54 -26.60 -10.92
C LYS A 2 -2.51 -25.44 -11.18
N LEU A 3 -2.17 -24.53 -12.08
CA LEU A 3 -3.06 -23.42 -12.47
C LEU A 3 -4.42 -23.92 -13.00
N SER A 4 -4.44 -25.13 -13.59
CA SER A 4 -5.66 -25.79 -14.04
C SER A 4 -6.68 -26.03 -12.94
N ASP A 5 -6.24 -26.18 -11.69
CA ASP A 5 -7.09 -26.54 -10.55
C ASP A 5 -8.03 -25.39 -10.15
N PHE A 6 -7.81 -24.18 -10.70
CA PHE A 6 -8.60 -22.97 -10.46
C PHE A 6 -9.40 -22.52 -11.69
N ARG A 7 -9.46 -23.34 -12.75
CA ARG A 7 -10.26 -23.01 -13.94
C ARG A 7 -11.72 -23.41 -13.73
N TYR A 8 -12.61 -22.45 -13.95
CA TYR A 8 -14.06 -22.68 -13.98
C TYR A 8 -14.67 -21.96 -15.19
N THR A 9 -15.82 -22.44 -15.63
CA THR A 9 -16.57 -21.85 -16.74
C THR A 9 -17.63 -20.92 -16.18
N ALA A 10 -17.60 -19.65 -16.59
CA ALA A 10 -18.65 -18.69 -16.26
C ALA A 10 -19.13 -17.98 -17.54
N PRO A 11 -20.45 -17.80 -17.73
CA PRO A 11 -20.97 -16.98 -18.81
C PRO A 11 -20.45 -15.55 -18.74
N LYS A 12 -20.13 -14.92 -19.87
CA LYS A 12 -19.69 -13.51 -19.88
C LYS A 12 -20.76 -12.54 -19.33
N SER A 13 -22.02 -12.95 -19.34
CA SER A 13 -23.15 -12.16 -18.84
C SER A 13 -23.16 -12.01 -17.32
N VAL A 14 -22.49 -12.89 -16.56
CA VAL A 14 -22.49 -12.82 -15.08
C VAL A 14 -21.40 -11.90 -14.52
N THR A 15 -20.54 -11.33 -15.36
CA THR A 15 -19.61 -10.29 -14.94
C THR A 15 -20.34 -8.95 -14.87
N ALA A 16 -20.54 -8.44 -13.64
CA ALA A 16 -21.14 -7.14 -13.41
C ALA A 16 -20.31 -6.03 -14.10
N LYS A 17 -20.98 -5.20 -14.90
CA LYS A 17 -20.36 -4.01 -15.55
C LYS A 17 -20.41 -2.78 -14.64
N PHE A 18 -21.47 -2.69 -13.86
CA PHE A 18 -21.70 -1.65 -12.89
C PHE A 18 -22.08 -2.31 -11.56
N PRO A 19 -21.71 -1.69 -10.44
CA PRO A 19 -22.10 -2.17 -9.12
C PRO A 19 -23.61 -1.96 -8.88
N SER A 20 -24.16 -2.73 -7.93
CA SER A 20 -25.55 -2.54 -7.47
C SER A 20 -25.77 -1.13 -6.92
N ASP A 21 -26.99 -0.62 -7.12
CA ASP A 21 -27.47 0.63 -6.56
C ASP A 21 -28.89 0.42 -6.00
N PRO A 22 -29.07 0.43 -4.67
CA PRO A 22 -28.07 0.67 -3.64
C PRO A 22 -27.04 -0.47 -3.50
N ARG A 23 -25.90 -0.17 -2.87
CA ARG A 23 -24.73 -1.07 -2.80
C ARG A 23 -24.97 -2.32 -1.97
N ASP A 24 -25.73 -2.20 -0.91
CA ASP A 24 -26.07 -3.24 0.06
C ASP A 24 -27.16 -4.20 -0.42
N GLU A 25 -27.78 -3.93 -1.57
CA GLU A 25 -28.68 -4.87 -2.26
C GLU A 25 -27.95 -5.93 -3.10
N SER A 26 -26.61 -5.93 -3.12
CA SER A 26 -25.85 -6.97 -3.80
C SER A 26 -26.07 -8.35 -3.15
N GLN A 27 -26.03 -9.42 -3.95
CA GLN A 27 -26.10 -10.79 -3.44
C GLN A 27 -24.90 -11.12 -2.55
N LEU A 28 -25.15 -11.90 -1.49
CA LEU A 28 -24.17 -12.39 -0.53
C LEU A 28 -24.22 -13.92 -0.51
N LEU A 29 -23.13 -14.57 -0.95
CA LEU A 29 -23.00 -16.03 -0.88
C LEU A 29 -22.37 -16.42 0.46
N ILE A 30 -23.12 -17.14 1.29
CA ILE A 30 -22.64 -17.69 2.57
C ILE A 30 -22.17 -19.12 2.33
N ILE A 31 -20.97 -19.43 2.83
CA ILE A 31 -20.38 -20.77 2.76
C ILE A 31 -20.01 -21.22 4.17
N ASP A 32 -20.73 -22.21 4.68
CA ASP A 32 -20.31 -22.91 5.90
C ASP A 32 -19.20 -23.90 5.54
N ARG A 33 -17.97 -23.58 5.95
CA ARG A 33 -16.79 -24.41 5.64
C ARG A 33 -16.80 -25.77 6.35
N ALA A 34 -17.48 -25.89 7.49
CA ALA A 34 -17.53 -27.12 8.29
C ALA A 34 -18.65 -28.05 7.81
N ALA A 35 -19.83 -27.50 7.56
CA ALA A 35 -20.98 -28.26 7.06
C ALA A 35 -20.94 -28.49 5.54
N GLY A 36 -20.20 -27.65 4.81
CA GLY A 36 -20.20 -27.65 3.34
C GLY A 36 -21.48 -27.08 2.72
N GLU A 37 -22.29 -26.39 3.53
CA GLU A 37 -23.54 -25.78 3.12
C GLU A 37 -23.31 -24.43 2.43
N ILE A 38 -24.18 -24.12 1.48
CA ILE A 38 -24.14 -22.88 0.69
C ILE A 38 -25.52 -22.25 0.75
N GLU A 39 -25.57 -20.96 1.04
CA GLU A 39 -26.80 -20.19 1.14
C GLU A 39 -26.67 -18.85 0.40
N ASP A 40 -27.73 -18.46 -0.32
CA ASP A 40 -27.84 -17.16 -0.97
C ASP A 40 -28.60 -16.17 -0.07
N LYS A 41 -28.00 -15.00 0.15
CA LYS A 41 -28.52 -13.88 0.95
C LYS A 41 -28.40 -12.55 0.21
N VAL A 42 -28.88 -11.48 0.83
CA VAL A 42 -28.58 -10.10 0.42
C VAL A 42 -27.53 -9.51 1.37
N PHE A 43 -26.69 -8.59 0.90
CA PHE A 43 -25.55 -8.09 1.69
C PHE A 43 -25.97 -7.39 2.99
N THR A 44 -27.20 -6.84 3.06
CA THR A 44 -27.80 -6.35 4.31
C THR A 44 -27.84 -7.39 5.43
N ASP A 45 -27.93 -8.67 5.09
CA ASP A 45 -28.05 -9.78 6.03
C ASP A 45 -26.72 -10.10 6.72
N ILE A 46 -25.60 -9.49 6.29
CA ILE A 46 -24.27 -9.71 6.87
C ILE A 46 -24.23 -9.47 8.38
N SER A 47 -25.07 -8.56 8.88
CA SER A 47 -25.13 -8.24 10.30
C SER A 47 -25.62 -9.41 11.17
N ASP A 48 -26.40 -10.33 10.61
CA ASP A 48 -26.89 -11.53 11.31
C ASP A 48 -25.78 -12.57 11.54
N TYR A 49 -24.67 -12.45 10.80
CA TYR A 49 -23.53 -13.36 10.87
C TYR A 49 -22.37 -12.82 11.72
N LEU A 50 -22.50 -11.61 12.27
CA LEU A 50 -21.49 -11.00 13.14
C LEU A 50 -21.93 -11.07 14.60
N GLN A 51 -21.05 -11.56 15.47
CA GLN A 51 -21.31 -11.70 16.89
C GLN A 51 -20.55 -10.65 17.70
N LYS A 52 -21.03 -10.40 18.92
CA LYS A 52 -20.32 -9.53 19.86
C LYS A 52 -18.92 -10.11 20.14
N GLY A 53 -17.90 -9.33 19.81
CA GLY A 53 -16.50 -9.71 19.95
C GLY A 53 -15.79 -9.92 18.61
N ASP A 54 -16.53 -10.02 17.51
CA ASP A 54 -15.94 -10.10 16.18
C ASP A 54 -15.29 -8.77 15.77
N CYS A 55 -14.24 -8.86 14.95
CA CYS A 55 -13.50 -7.72 14.44
C CYS A 55 -13.62 -7.64 12.91
N LEU A 56 -14.26 -6.58 12.42
CA LEU A 56 -14.28 -6.26 11.01
C LEU A 56 -13.06 -5.42 10.64
N VAL A 57 -12.12 -6.01 9.90
CA VAL A 57 -10.94 -5.31 9.39
C VAL A 57 -11.29 -4.72 8.02
N VAL A 58 -11.43 -3.39 7.96
CA VAL A 58 -11.71 -2.67 6.71
C VAL A 58 -10.42 -2.08 6.14
N ASN A 59 -10.24 -2.19 4.83
CA ASN A 59 -9.11 -1.56 4.14
C ASN A 59 -9.51 -0.16 3.62
N GLU A 60 -8.92 0.87 4.20
CA GLU A 60 -9.01 2.25 3.70
C GLU A 60 -7.75 2.59 2.90
N SER A 61 -7.83 2.55 1.57
CA SER A 61 -6.71 2.90 0.69
C SER A 61 -6.53 4.42 0.61
N ARG A 62 -5.37 4.93 1.05
CA ARG A 62 -4.98 6.34 0.92
C ARG A 62 -3.88 6.50 -0.14
N VAL A 63 -4.19 7.22 -1.22
CA VAL A 63 -3.22 7.56 -2.27
C VAL A 63 -2.60 8.89 -1.91
N PHE A 64 -1.27 8.92 -1.74
CA PHE A 64 -0.51 10.16 -1.58
C PHE A 64 0.69 10.16 -2.55
N PRO A 65 1.19 11.35 -2.95
CA PRO A 65 2.38 11.46 -3.78
C PRO A 65 3.61 10.98 -3.02
N ALA A 66 3.84 9.67 -3.06
CA ALA A 66 4.94 9.02 -2.38
C ALA A 66 6.25 9.11 -3.16
N ARG A 67 6.23 9.54 -4.43
CA ARG A 67 7.34 9.39 -5.35
C ARG A 67 8.13 10.67 -5.53
N LEU A 68 9.34 10.69 -5.00
CA LEU A 68 10.31 11.78 -5.13
C LEU A 68 11.42 11.38 -6.11
N ILE A 69 11.78 12.26 -7.03
CA ILE A 69 12.91 12.04 -7.94
C ILE A 69 14.04 12.98 -7.51
N GLY A 70 15.14 12.39 -7.05
CA GLY A 70 16.28 13.13 -6.55
C GLY A 70 17.58 12.77 -7.25
N LYS A 71 18.63 13.51 -6.91
CA LYS A 71 19.99 13.28 -7.40
C LYS A 71 20.92 12.98 -6.25
N LYS A 72 21.75 11.95 -6.42
CA LYS A 72 22.77 11.58 -5.45
C LYS A 72 23.89 12.61 -5.41
N GLU A 73 24.24 13.10 -4.21
CA GLU A 73 25.19 14.19 -3.96
C GLU A 73 26.46 14.15 -4.83
N LYS A 74 27.18 13.03 -4.81
CA LYS A 74 28.53 12.95 -5.43
C LYS A 74 28.53 12.64 -6.91
N THR A 75 27.52 11.91 -7.40
CA THR A 75 27.54 11.34 -8.76
C THR A 75 26.46 11.92 -9.66
N ASN A 76 25.60 12.79 -9.12
CA ASN A 76 24.42 13.34 -9.79
C ASN A 76 23.50 12.27 -10.40
N ALA A 77 23.59 11.03 -9.89
CA ALA A 77 22.81 9.91 -10.40
C ALA A 77 21.36 10.11 -9.97
N GLN A 78 20.43 9.98 -10.92
CA GLN A 78 19.01 10.03 -10.62
C GLN A 78 18.61 8.81 -9.78
N ILE A 79 17.95 9.08 -8.66
CA ILE A 79 17.40 8.09 -7.73
C ILE A 79 15.93 8.43 -7.50
N GLU A 80 15.07 7.46 -7.72
CA GLU A 80 13.67 7.50 -7.30
C GLU A 80 13.56 7.05 -5.85
N VAL A 81 12.79 7.78 -5.05
CA VAL A 81 12.50 7.49 -3.66
C VAL A 81 10.99 7.43 -3.48
N MET A 82 10.47 6.26 -3.15
CA MET A 82 9.05 6.03 -2.86
C MET A 82 8.84 5.92 -1.36
N LEU A 83 8.14 6.88 -0.77
CA LEU A 83 7.75 6.90 0.62
C LEU A 83 6.77 5.76 0.92
N LEU A 84 7.03 4.96 1.96
CA LEU A 84 6.11 3.90 2.39
C LEU A 84 5.34 4.33 3.64
N ARG A 85 6.08 4.66 4.70
CA ARG A 85 5.53 5.04 5.99
C ARG A 85 6.49 5.92 6.77
N GLU A 86 5.92 6.83 7.54
CA GLU A 86 6.66 7.62 8.52
C GLU A 86 6.97 6.75 9.75
N LEU A 87 8.24 6.73 10.17
CA LEU A 87 8.71 5.98 11.34
C LEU A 87 8.80 6.88 12.57
N SER A 88 9.25 8.12 12.40
CA SER A 88 9.32 9.14 13.45
C SER A 88 9.24 10.53 12.85
N GLN A 89 8.16 11.24 13.14
CA GLN A 89 7.98 12.63 12.70
C GLN A 89 8.99 13.58 13.38
N LYS A 90 9.30 13.33 14.66
CA LYS A 90 10.26 14.13 15.44
C LYS A 90 11.67 14.07 14.85
N ASP A 91 12.07 12.89 14.39
CA ASP A 91 13.40 12.64 13.84
C ASP A 91 13.44 12.68 12.30
N ALA A 92 12.31 13.03 11.67
CA ALA A 92 12.11 13.04 10.22
C ALA A 92 12.49 11.71 9.54
N LEU A 93 12.20 10.58 10.21
CA LEU A 93 12.55 9.24 9.74
C LEU A 93 11.43 8.60 8.92
N TRP A 94 11.82 8.06 7.78
CA TRP A 94 10.92 7.43 6.83
C TRP A 94 11.46 6.09 6.35
N ASP A 95 10.54 5.13 6.20
CA ASP A 95 10.79 3.89 5.47
C ASP A 95 10.43 4.13 4.01
N VAL A 96 11.40 3.89 3.11
CA VAL A 96 11.27 4.21 1.69
C VAL A 96 11.79 3.07 0.83
N ILE A 97 11.27 2.96 -0.39
CA ILE A 97 11.88 2.15 -1.45
C ILE A 97 12.69 3.07 -2.34
N VAL A 98 13.87 2.64 -2.74
CA VAL A 98 14.72 3.40 -3.67
C VAL A 98 14.96 2.64 -4.97
N ASP A 99 15.06 3.38 -6.07
CA ASP A 99 15.42 2.82 -7.37
C ASP A 99 16.39 3.75 -8.13
N PRO A 100 17.56 3.27 -8.61
CA PRO A 100 18.14 1.95 -8.42
C PRO A 100 18.80 1.76 -7.03
N ALA A 101 18.28 0.81 -6.24
CA ALA A 101 18.75 0.54 -4.88
C ALA A 101 20.25 0.21 -4.77
N ARG A 102 20.84 -0.41 -5.80
CA ARG A 102 22.28 -0.74 -5.84
C ARG A 102 23.18 0.49 -5.74
N LYS A 103 22.69 1.67 -6.11
CA LYS A 103 23.45 2.93 -6.10
C LYS A 103 23.36 3.67 -4.76
N VAL A 104 22.52 3.20 -3.83
CA VAL A 104 22.15 3.88 -2.59
C VAL A 104 22.64 3.05 -1.39
N ARG A 105 23.62 3.62 -0.66
CA ARG A 105 24.20 3.03 0.55
C ARG A 105 23.99 3.95 1.76
N ILE A 106 24.13 3.40 2.96
CA ILE A 106 24.12 4.17 4.22
C ILE A 106 25.12 5.34 4.14
N GLY A 107 24.72 6.49 4.67
CA GLY A 107 25.42 7.76 4.63
C GLY A 107 25.34 8.51 3.29
N ASN A 108 24.64 7.98 2.29
CA ASN A 108 24.43 8.72 1.03
C ASN A 108 23.31 9.75 1.20
N LYS A 109 23.51 10.93 0.61
CA LYS A 109 22.49 11.99 0.53
C LYS A 109 21.88 12.06 -0.86
N ILE A 110 20.56 12.17 -0.90
CA ILE A 110 19.76 12.33 -2.12
C ILE A 110 19.05 13.67 -2.01
N TYR A 111 19.29 14.56 -2.97
CA TYR A 111 18.73 15.91 -3.01
C TYR A 111 17.57 15.99 -3.99
N PHE A 112 16.53 16.71 -3.60
CA PHE A 112 15.30 16.99 -4.33
C PHE A 112 15.09 18.51 -4.40
N ASP A 113 14.13 18.99 -5.19
CA ASP A 113 13.70 20.40 -5.25
C ASP A 113 14.86 21.42 -5.25
N ASP A 114 15.75 21.29 -6.23
CA ASP A 114 16.95 22.15 -6.39
C ASP A 114 17.85 22.25 -5.14
N GLY A 115 17.84 21.22 -4.29
CA GLY A 115 18.70 21.09 -3.12
C GLY A 115 18.09 21.57 -1.81
N LYS A 116 16.85 22.10 -1.81
CA LYS A 116 16.17 22.54 -0.59
C LYS A 116 15.76 21.38 0.31
N LEU A 117 15.31 20.29 -0.29
CA LEU A 117 14.92 19.06 0.38
C LEU A 117 15.97 17.98 0.10
N TYR A 118 16.43 17.28 1.12
CA TYR A 118 17.27 16.11 0.95
C TYR A 118 16.99 15.07 2.01
N CYS A 119 17.33 13.82 1.71
CA CYS A 119 17.33 12.76 2.69
C CYS A 119 18.69 12.07 2.76
N GLU A 120 19.06 11.65 3.98
CA GLU A 120 20.24 10.85 4.25
C GLU A 120 19.82 9.42 4.56
N VAL A 121 20.51 8.46 3.95
CA VAL A 121 20.25 7.03 4.18
C VAL A 121 20.90 6.61 5.49
N ILE A 122 20.10 6.15 6.44
CA ILE A 122 20.56 5.75 7.78
C ILE A 122 20.70 4.24 7.88
N ASP A 123 19.78 3.50 7.26
CA ASP A 123 19.79 2.04 7.33
C ASP A 123 19.23 1.39 6.07
N ASN A 124 19.48 0.09 5.93
CA ASN A 124 18.87 -0.76 4.92
C ASN A 124 17.73 -1.57 5.56
N THR A 125 16.59 -1.65 4.88
CA THR A 125 15.50 -2.54 5.28
C THR A 125 15.42 -3.72 4.30
N THR A 126 14.23 -4.20 3.96
CA THR A 126 14.05 -5.39 3.12
C THR A 126 14.19 -5.07 1.63
N SER A 127 14.93 -5.92 0.89
CA SER A 127 15.07 -5.84 -0.57
C SER A 127 15.61 -4.49 -1.07
N ARG A 128 14.73 -3.59 -1.55
CA ARG A 128 15.04 -2.23 -2.04
C ARG A 128 14.77 -1.13 -1.02
N GLY A 129 14.37 -1.52 0.19
CA GLY A 129 14.00 -0.60 1.25
C GLY A 129 15.20 0.07 1.93
N ARG A 130 15.01 1.31 2.35
CA ARG A 130 15.97 2.12 3.12
C ARG A 130 15.22 2.87 4.20
N THR A 131 15.87 3.05 5.35
CA THR A 131 15.46 4.07 6.30
C THR A 131 16.22 5.34 5.97
N VAL A 132 15.50 6.45 5.77
CA VAL A 132 16.08 7.75 5.46
C VAL A 132 15.64 8.79 6.48
N ARG A 133 16.50 9.79 6.70
CA ARG A 133 16.19 10.99 7.47
C ARG A 133 16.11 12.19 6.54
N PHE A 134 14.99 12.88 6.54
CA PHE A 134 14.84 14.14 5.82
C PHE A 134 15.45 15.31 6.60
N ASN A 135 15.88 16.35 5.89
CA ASN A 135 16.41 17.58 6.49
C ASN A 135 15.31 18.52 7.02
N HIS A 136 14.04 18.20 6.80
CA HIS A 136 12.90 18.95 7.29
C HIS A 136 12.15 18.13 8.35
N THR A 137 11.94 18.72 9.53
CA THR A 137 11.09 18.18 10.59
C THR A 137 9.70 18.78 10.47
N GLY A 138 8.67 17.95 10.39
CA GLY A 138 7.30 18.40 10.25
C GLY A 138 6.49 17.51 9.31
N ASP A 139 5.41 18.06 8.78
CA ASP A 139 4.58 17.36 7.80
C ASP A 139 5.26 17.37 6.43
N LEU A 140 5.95 16.26 6.11
CA LEU A 140 6.61 16.09 4.82
C LEU A 140 5.61 16.24 3.66
N PHE A 141 4.34 15.90 3.86
CA PHE A 141 3.30 16.02 2.82
C PHE A 141 2.93 17.46 2.46
N LYS A 142 3.19 18.43 3.36
CA LYS A 142 3.01 19.85 3.04
C LYS A 142 4.22 20.46 2.34
N THR A 143 5.32 19.73 2.32
CA THR A 143 6.61 20.21 1.84
C THR A 143 6.92 19.71 0.42
N ILE A 144 6.30 18.60 0.01
CA ILE A 144 6.40 17.99 -1.32
C ILE A 144 5.19 18.35 -2.19
#